data_AF-L0M3K0-F1
#
_entry.id   AF-L0M3K0-F1
#
_cell.length_a   1.000
_cell.length_b   1.000
_cell.length_c   1.000
_cell.angle_alpha   90.00
_cell.angle_beta   90.00
_cell.angle_gamma   90.00
#
_symmetry.space_group_name_H-M   'P 1'
#
loop_
_entity.id
_entity.type
_entity.pdbx_description
1 polymer ?
#
loop_
_entity_poly.entity_id
_entity_poly.type
_entity_poly.pdbx_seq_one_letter_code
_entity_poly.pdbx_strand_id
1 'polypeptide(L)'
;MKTIELESVIDKLKSVKSEGVIADEKADKAELDAESHAQRDGKTRSTLTLTFMRGFFGMLIFACVFVLIYNWAAVYWIIDLKKSGLVEESTKLNLLEIDKILSIIIGALGTSLGFIIGYYFKEKHS
;
A
#
# COMPACT_ATOMS: atom_id res chain seq x y z
N MET A 1 -5.61 58.37 -41.37
CA MET A 1 -6.26 58.03 -40.07
C MET A 1 -6.85 56.62 -40.07
N LYS A 2 -7.49 56.12 -41.15
CA LYS A 2 -8.02 54.74 -41.25
C LYS A 2 -6.99 53.59 -41.28
N THR A 3 -5.78 53.83 -41.78
CA THR A 3 -4.73 52.80 -41.91
C THR A 3 -4.11 52.38 -40.57
N ILE A 4 -4.01 53.33 -39.63
CA ILE A 4 -3.47 53.10 -38.28
C ILE A 4 -4.39 52.19 -37.46
N GLU A 5 -5.71 52.34 -37.63
CA GLU A 5 -6.70 51.48 -36.99
C GLU A 5 -6.65 50.05 -37.52
N LEU A 6 -6.49 49.87 -38.84
CA LEU A 6 -6.43 48.54 -39.46
C LEU A 6 -5.18 47.75 -39.04
N GLU A 7 -4.02 48.42 -38.96
CA GLU A 7 -2.78 47.81 -38.48
C GLU A 7 -2.87 47.40 -37.01
N SER A 8 -3.44 48.25 -36.15
CA SER A 8 -3.65 47.92 -34.74
C SER A 8 -4.61 46.74 -34.53
N VAL A 9 -5.62 46.57 -35.40
CA VAL A 9 -6.53 45.43 -35.35
C VAL A 9 -5.84 44.15 -35.82
N ILE A 10 -4.98 44.23 -36.84
CA ILE A 10 -4.19 43.09 -37.34
C ILE A 10 -3.18 42.62 -36.29
N ASP A 11 -2.51 43.54 -35.60
CA ASP A 11 -1.58 43.18 -34.53
C ASP A 11 -2.30 42.58 -33.32
N LYS A 12 -3.48 43.09 -32.97
CA LYS A 12 -4.32 42.51 -31.92
C LYS A 12 -4.85 41.12 -32.29
N LEU A 13 -5.14 40.86 -33.57
CA LEU A 13 -5.52 39.53 -34.05
C LEU A 13 -4.33 38.55 -34.00
N LYS A 14 -3.11 39.00 -34.32
CA LYS A 14 -1.90 38.18 -34.18
C LYS A 14 -1.58 37.87 -32.71
N SER A 15 -1.73 38.84 -31.81
CA SER A 15 -1.51 38.62 -30.38
C SER A 15 -2.53 37.64 -29.81
N VAL A 16 -3.82 37.80 -30.14
CA VAL A 16 -4.88 36.87 -29.71
C VAL A 16 -4.67 35.46 -30.27
N LYS A 17 -4.22 35.32 -31.51
CA LYS A 17 -3.88 34.01 -32.09
C LYS A 17 -2.68 33.37 -31.38
N SER A 18 -1.65 34.15 -31.05
CA SER A 18 -0.48 33.66 -30.31
C SER A 18 -0.84 33.27 -28.88
N GLU A 19 -1.66 34.07 -28.20
CA GLU A 19 -2.19 33.78 -26.87
C GLU A 19 -3.06 32.52 -26.88
N GLY A 20 -3.86 32.33 -27.93
CA GLY A 20 -4.66 31.11 -28.15
C GLY A 20 -3.79 29.86 -28.28
N VAL A 21 -2.69 29.91 -29.05
CA VAL A 21 -1.75 28.78 -29.18
C VAL A 21 -1.04 28.48 -27.86
N ILE A 22 -0.65 29.51 -27.11
CA ILE A 22 -0.02 29.34 -25.79
C ILE A 22 -1.03 28.78 -24.77
N ALA A 23 -2.31 29.16 -24.86
CA ALA A 23 -3.37 28.63 -24.01
C ALA A 23 -3.65 27.16 -24.31
N ASP A 24 -3.66 26.77 -25.59
CA ASP A 24 -3.82 25.40 -26.07
C ASP A 24 -2.66 24.51 -25.58
N GLU A 25 -1.41 24.96 -25.75
CA GLU A 25 -0.22 24.23 -25.30
C GLU A 25 -0.15 24.09 -23.77
N LYS A 26 -0.72 25.05 -23.03
CA LYS A 26 -0.86 24.96 -21.57
C LYS A 26 -1.98 24.01 -21.15
N ALA A 27 -3.08 23.95 -21.90
CA ALA A 27 -4.16 23.00 -21.65
C ALA A 27 -3.68 21.56 -21.89
N ASP A 28 -3.00 21.29 -23.00
CA ASP A 28 -2.42 19.98 -23.33
C ASP A 28 -1.42 19.51 -22.26
N LYS A 29 -0.57 20.42 -21.75
CA LYS A 29 0.37 20.11 -20.66
C LYS A 29 -0.37 19.82 -19.35
N ALA A 30 -1.42 20.57 -19.03
CA ALA A 30 -2.22 20.33 -17.84
C ALA A 30 -3.00 19.00 -17.90
N GLU A 31 -3.47 18.60 -19.08
CA GLU A 31 -4.11 17.29 -19.30
C GLU A 31 -3.12 16.13 -19.17
N LEU A 32 -1.94 16.24 -19.78
CA LEU A 32 -0.85 15.25 -19.64
C LEU A 32 -0.39 15.10 -18.19
N ASP A 33 -0.24 16.22 -17.48
CA ASP A 33 0.13 16.19 -16.07
C ASP A 33 -0.99 15.55 -15.23
N ALA A 34 -2.26 15.92 -15.45
CA ALA A 34 -3.40 15.32 -14.74
C ALA A 34 -3.54 13.81 -14.98
N GLU A 35 -3.34 13.36 -16.23
CA GLU A 35 -3.38 11.94 -16.59
C GLU A 35 -2.21 11.17 -15.97
N SER A 36 -1.01 11.76 -15.96
CA SER A 36 0.17 11.18 -15.29
C SER A 36 -0.01 11.06 -13.78
N HIS A 37 -0.65 12.05 -13.14
CA HIS A 37 -0.98 12.04 -11.72
C HIS A 37 -2.03 10.95 -11.40
N ALA A 38 -3.08 10.82 -12.20
CA ALA A 38 -4.08 9.77 -12.06
C ALA A 38 -3.48 8.34 -12.21
N GLN A 39 -2.60 8.14 -13.20
CA GLN A 39 -1.90 6.86 -13.38
C GLN A 39 -0.93 6.55 -12.24
N ARG A 40 -0.26 7.56 -11.70
CA ARG A 40 0.69 7.42 -10.59
C ARG A 40 -0.02 7.11 -9.27
N ASP A 41 -1.22 7.65 -9.05
CA ASP A 41 -2.06 7.29 -7.90
C ASP A 41 -2.54 5.83 -7.98
N GLY A 42 -3.04 5.39 -9.14
CA GLY A 42 -3.41 3.98 -9.36
C GLY A 42 -2.22 3.02 -9.17
N LYS A 43 -1.03 3.40 -9.65
CA LYS A 43 0.19 2.59 -9.51
C LYS A 43 0.72 2.54 -8.08
N THR A 44 0.66 3.66 -7.35
CA THR A 44 1.07 3.73 -5.94
C THR A 44 0.13 2.92 -5.06
N ARG A 45 -1.18 3.00 -5.31
CA ARG A 45 -2.22 2.23 -4.62
C ARG A 45 -2.08 0.72 -4.87
N SER A 46 -1.89 0.32 -6.12
CA SER A 46 -1.66 -1.07 -6.51
C SER A 46 -0.39 -1.67 -5.86
N THR A 47 0.68 -0.89 -5.82
CA THR A 47 1.94 -1.31 -5.17
C THR A 47 1.73 -1.52 -3.66
N LEU A 48 1.03 -0.60 -2.99
CA LEU A 48 0.74 -0.70 -1.56
C LEU A 48 -0.08 -1.96 -1.23
N THR A 49 -1.11 -2.27 -2.03
CA THR A 49 -1.92 -3.47 -1.86
C THR A 49 -1.11 -4.75 -2.07
N LEU A 50 -0.27 -4.81 -3.11
CA LEU A 50 0.59 -5.96 -3.38
C LEU A 50 1.63 -6.18 -2.27
N THR A 51 2.28 -5.12 -1.80
CA THR A 51 3.23 -5.20 -0.69
C THR A 51 2.55 -5.65 0.59
N PHE A 52 1.35 -5.14 0.89
CA PHE A 52 0.58 -5.55 2.08
C PHE A 52 0.19 -7.02 2.02
N MET A 53 -0.34 -7.49 0.88
CA MET A 53 -0.71 -8.89 0.68
C MET A 53 0.50 -9.82 0.80
N ARG A 54 1.64 -9.46 0.18
CA ARG A 54 2.89 -10.22 0.31
C ARG A 54 3.36 -10.25 1.77
N GLY A 55 3.26 -9.13 2.48
CA GLY A 55 3.59 -9.03 3.91
C GLY A 55 2.69 -9.91 4.78
N PHE A 56 1.39 -9.91 4.53
CA PHE A 56 0.42 -10.73 5.26
C PHE A 56 0.70 -12.23 5.08
N PHE A 57 0.84 -12.71 3.85
CA PHE A 57 1.18 -14.12 3.60
C PHE A 57 2.57 -14.49 4.14
N GLY A 58 3.55 -13.59 4.02
CA GLY A 58 4.87 -13.78 4.63
C GLY A 58 4.78 -13.92 6.16
N MET A 59 3.94 -13.11 6.81
CA MET A 59 3.69 -13.17 8.25
C MET A 59 3.01 -14.48 8.67
N LEU A 60 2.09 -15.02 7.87
CA LEU A 60 1.47 -16.33 8.13
C LEU A 60 2.51 -17.46 8.11
N ILE A 61 3.36 -17.49 7.08
CA ILE A 61 4.44 -18.49 6.97
C ILE A 61 5.43 -18.32 8.13
N PHE A 62 5.80 -17.07 8.43
CA PHE A 62 6.69 -16.77 9.54
C PHE A 62 6.10 -17.19 10.88
N ALA A 63 4.80 -17.02 11.10
CA ALA A 63 4.11 -17.48 12.31
C ALA A 63 4.21 -19.00 12.47
N CYS A 64 4.06 -19.78 11.40
CA CYS A 64 4.24 -21.23 11.45
C CYS A 64 5.67 -21.62 11.87
N VAL A 65 6.68 -20.99 11.25
CA VAL A 65 8.09 -21.24 11.58
C VAL A 65 8.40 -20.82 13.02
N PHE A 66 7.90 -19.67 13.44
CA PHE A 66 8.08 -19.14 14.79
C PHE A 66 7.51 -20.06 15.86
N VAL A 67 6.28 -20.57 15.67
CA VAL A 67 5.66 -21.51 16.62
C VAL A 67 6.47 -22.80 16.74
N LEU A 68 6.99 -23.34 15.63
CA LEU A 68 7.85 -24.53 15.66
C LEU A 68 9.13 -24.29 16.46
N ILE A 69 9.84 -23.20 16.19
CA ILE A 69 11.10 -22.85 16.88
C ILE A 69 10.84 -22.59 18.36
N TYR A 70 9.80 -21.81 18.68
CA TYR A 70 9.45 -21.51 20.07
C TYR A 70 9.10 -22.78 20.84
N ASN A 71 8.22 -23.62 20.30
CA ASN A 71 7.81 -24.85 20.98
C ASN A 71 8.97 -25.81 21.17
N TRP A 72 9.88 -25.89 20.20
CA TRP A 72 11.11 -26.67 20.33
C TRP A 72 11.98 -26.18 21.49
N ALA A 73 12.24 -24.86 21.55
CA ALA A 73 13.00 -24.25 22.65
C ALA A 73 12.29 -24.40 24.01
N ALA A 74 10.97 -24.22 24.04
CA ALA A 74 10.15 -24.34 25.25
C ALA A 74 10.22 -25.77 25.83
N VAL A 75 10.17 -26.81 24.98
CA VAL A 75 10.33 -28.19 25.42
C VAL A 75 11.71 -28.43 26.03
N TYR A 76 12.78 -27.93 25.40
CA TYR A 76 14.13 -28.03 25.97
C TYR A 76 14.22 -27.34 27.34
N TRP A 77 13.68 -26.13 27.47
CA TRP A 77 13.65 -25.42 28.74
C TRP A 77 12.85 -26.15 29.82
N ILE A 78 11.69 -26.73 29.48
CA ILE A 78 10.87 -27.52 30.42
C ILE A 78 11.68 -28.72 30.93
N ILE A 79 12.42 -29.40 30.06
CA ILE A 79 13.24 -30.56 30.43
C ILE A 79 14.38 -30.13 31.39
N ASP A 80 15.07 -29.03 31.09
CA ASP A 80 16.19 -28.56 31.92
C ASP A 80 15.73 -28.00 33.28
N LEU A 81 14.57 -27.33 33.32
CA LEU A 81 13.94 -26.87 34.56
C LEU A 81 13.53 -28.05 35.45
N LYS A 82 12.96 -29.11 34.86
CA LYS A 82 12.64 -30.33 35.60
C LYS A 82 13.89 -31.02 36.17
N LYS A 83 14.97 -31.10 35.39
CA LYS A 83 16.25 -31.67 35.86
C LYS A 83 16.87 -30.85 37.00
N SER A 84 16.65 -29.55 37.00
CA SER A 84 17.16 -28.63 38.03
C SER A 84 16.32 -28.61 39.31
N GLY A 85 15.21 -29.35 39.35
CA GLY A 85 14.30 -29.42 40.51
C GLY A 85 13.24 -28.30 40.55
N LEU A 86 13.17 -27.42 39.55
CA LEU A 86 12.20 -26.32 39.47
C LEU A 86 10.92 -26.77 38.74
N VAL A 87 10.21 -27.74 39.33
CA VAL A 87 9.00 -28.33 38.73
C VAL A 87 7.86 -27.31 38.60
N GLU A 88 7.67 -26.43 39.58
CA GLU A 88 6.62 -25.39 39.53
C GLU A 88 6.85 -24.40 38.38
N GLU A 89 8.09 -23.95 38.17
CA GLU A 89 8.42 -23.01 37.09
C GLU A 89 8.30 -23.67 35.72
N SER A 90 8.59 -24.97 35.60
CA SER A 90 8.41 -25.72 34.36
C SER A 90 6.95 -25.80 33.90
N THR A 91 5.99 -25.71 34.83
CA THR A 91 4.55 -25.81 34.54
C THR A 91 3.98 -24.47 34.05
N LYS A 92 4.68 -23.36 34.26
CA LYS A 92 4.29 -22.02 33.78
C LYS A 92 4.63 -21.80 32.31
N LEU A 93 5.54 -22.61 31.75
CA LEU A 93 5.89 -22.54 30.33
C LEU A 93 4.78 -23.16 29.48
N ASN A 94 3.99 -22.30 28.85
CA ASN A 94 2.94 -22.71 27.92
C ASN A 94 3.50 -22.85 26.51
N LEU A 95 3.10 -23.92 25.83
CA LEU A 95 3.38 -24.09 24.41
C LEU A 95 2.50 -23.13 23.61
N LEU A 96 3.05 -22.61 22.51
CA LEU A 96 2.31 -21.79 21.58
C LEU A 96 1.47 -22.69 20.67
N GLU A 97 0.18 -22.39 20.60
CA GLU A 97 -0.73 -23.03 19.65
C GLU A 97 -0.85 -22.17 18.40
N ILE A 98 -0.76 -22.81 17.23
CA ILE A 98 -0.74 -22.12 15.93
C ILE A 98 -2.08 -21.42 15.64
N ASP A 99 -3.20 -22.03 16.03
CA ASP A 99 -4.55 -21.50 15.84
C ASP A 99 -4.74 -20.16 16.57
N LYS A 100 -4.25 -20.03 17.80
CA LYS A 100 -4.31 -18.80 18.60
C LYS A 100 -3.51 -17.68 17.94
N ILE A 101 -2.29 -17.99 17.49
CA ILE A 101 -1.43 -17.02 16.80
C ILE A 101 -2.06 -16.57 15.48
N LEU A 102 -2.56 -17.53 14.68
CA LEU A 102 -3.25 -17.22 13.42
C LEU A 102 -4.52 -16.40 13.65
N SER A 103 -5.31 -16.73 14.68
CA SER A 103 -6.52 -16.00 15.05
C SER A 103 -6.23 -14.54 15.39
N ILE A 104 -5.14 -14.28 16.13
CA ILE A 104 -4.71 -12.90 16.45
C ILE A 104 -4.30 -12.16 15.17
N ILE A 105 -3.50 -12.77 14.30
CA ILE A 105 -3.03 -12.15 13.05
C ILE A 105 -4.21 -11.84 12.14
N ILE A 106 -5.12 -12.80 11.94
CA ILE A 106 -6.30 -12.64 11.08
C ILE A 106 -7.28 -11.65 11.71
N GLY A 107 -7.50 -11.68 13.02
CA GLY A 107 -8.38 -10.73 13.71
C GLY A 107 -7.88 -9.29 13.65
N ALA A 108 -6.57 -9.08 13.84
CA ALA A 108 -5.99 -7.74 13.81
C ALA A 108 -5.87 -7.16 12.39
N LEU A 109 -5.56 -8.00 11.39
CA LEU A 109 -5.26 -7.55 10.03
C LEU A 109 -6.37 -7.84 9.02
N GLY A 110 -7.38 -8.64 9.37
CA GLY A 110 -8.43 -9.06 8.43
C GLY A 110 -9.27 -7.90 7.92
N THR A 111 -9.62 -6.96 8.80
CA THR A 111 -10.39 -5.76 8.43
C THR A 111 -9.61 -4.86 7.47
N SER A 112 -8.36 -4.54 7.81
CA SER A 112 -7.50 -3.71 6.95
C SER A 112 -7.20 -4.39 5.62
N LEU A 113 -6.99 -5.71 5.62
CA LEU A 113 -6.84 -6.53 4.42
C LEU A 113 -8.09 -6.45 3.53
N GLY A 114 -9.29 -6.60 4.10
CA GLY A 114 -10.55 -6.46 3.37
C GLY A 114 -10.73 -5.08 2.74
N PHE A 115 -10.38 -4.01 3.47
CA PHE A 115 -10.40 -2.64 2.94
C PHE A 115 -9.42 -2.46 1.79
N ILE A 116 -8.15 -2.85 1.96
CA ILE A 116 -7.09 -2.68 0.97
C ILE A 116 -7.41 -3.45 -0.32
N ILE A 117 -7.92 -4.68 -0.21
CA ILE A 117 -8.36 -5.49 -1.35
C ILE A 117 -9.59 -4.88 -2.02
N GLY A 118 -10.59 -4.45 -1.25
CA GLY A 118 -11.80 -3.81 -1.78
C GLY A 118 -11.50 -2.54 -2.57
N TYR A 119 -10.60 -1.70 -2.06
CA TYR A 119 -10.15 -0.49 -2.78
C TYR A 119 -9.39 -0.82 -4.07
N TYR A 120 -8.57 -1.88 -4.07
CA TYR A 120 -7.85 -2.32 -5.26
C TYR A 120 -8.78 -2.79 -6.38
N PHE A 121 -9.83 -3.55 -6.06
CA PHE A 121 -10.78 -4.05 -7.07
C PHE A 121 -11.78 -2.99 -7.56
N LYS A 122 -12.11 -2.00 -6.73
CA LYS A 122 -13.01 -0.90 -7.11
C LYS A 122 -12.47 -0.07 -8.30
N GLU A 123 -11.15 0.12 -8.39
CA GLU A 123 -10.53 0.88 -9.49
C GLU A 123 -10.40 0.07 -10.79
N LYS A 124 -10.28 -1.26 -10.71
CA LYS A 124 -10.06 -2.09 -11.90
C LYS A 124 -11.31 -2.27 -12.77
N HIS A 125 -12.48 -1.94 -12.22
CA HIS A 125 -13.79 -2.08 -12.85
C HIS A 125 -14.52 -0.74 -13.03
N SER A 126 -13.85 0.39 -12.77
CA SER A 126 -14.32 1.74 -13.13
C SER A 126 -13.57 2.26 -14.34
#